data_AF-A0ABD2MGV4-F1
#
_entry.id   AF-A0ABD2MGV4-F1
#
_cell.length_a   1.000
_cell.length_b   1.000
_cell.length_c   1.000
_cell.angle_alpha   90.00
_cell.angle_beta   90.00
_cell.angle_gamma   90.00
#
_symmetry.space_group_name_H-M   'P 1'
#
loop_
_entity.id
_entity.type
_entity.pdbx_description
1 polymer ?
#
loop_
_entity_poly.entity_id
_entity_poly.type
_entity_poly.pdbx_seq_one_letter_code
_entity_poly.pdbx_strand_id
1 'polypeptide(L)'
;MKFCGSNLRYLSEDLAALARFDDNVLNDDKRKMVRAILTKESTSENPRRFIAENLNDLLTSNISDFVNKNSVVLFDQFELSYNFSSKDPEVWKSDEEL
;
A
#
# COMPACT_ATOMS: atom_id res chain seq x y z
N MET A 1 23.22 4.17 8.47
CA MET A 1 22.33 3.03 8.15
C MET A 1 20.95 3.39 8.67
N LYS A 2 20.03 3.87 7.82
CA LYS A 2 18.64 4.10 8.25
C LYS A 2 17.97 2.74 8.25
N PHE A 3 17.56 2.27 9.43
CA PHE A 3 16.65 1.13 9.51
C PHE A 3 15.32 1.52 8.86
N CYS A 4 14.92 0.88 7.77
CA CYS A 4 13.56 0.92 7.23
C CYS A 4 12.58 0.09 8.10
N GLY A 5 12.72 0.14 9.43
CA GLY A 5 11.84 -0.56 10.37
C GLY A 5 10.39 -0.07 10.36
N SER A 6 10.10 1.04 9.66
CA SER A 6 8.75 1.55 9.43
C SER A 6 7.92 0.66 8.50
N ASN A 7 8.54 -0.05 7.56
CA ASN A 7 7.80 -0.78 6.50
C ASN A 7 7.36 -2.18 6.95
N LEU A 8 7.95 -2.72 8.03
CA LEU A 8 7.58 -4.02 8.63
C LEU A 8 6.14 -4.04 9.17
N ARG A 9 5.49 -2.87 9.32
CA ARG A 9 4.09 -2.76 9.72
C ARG A 9 3.12 -3.13 8.60
N TYR A 10 3.62 -3.22 7.36
CA TYR A 10 2.80 -3.36 6.16
C TYR A 10 3.21 -4.59 5.34
N LEU A 11 3.39 -5.73 6.02
CA LEU A 11 3.82 -7.01 5.43
C LEU A 11 2.67 -7.84 4.82
N SER A 12 1.51 -7.24 4.62
CA SER A 12 0.41 -7.83 3.87
C SER A 12 -0.13 -6.83 2.89
N GLU A 13 -0.74 -7.32 1.81
CA GLU A 13 -1.35 -6.47 0.79
C GLU A 13 -2.42 -5.56 1.41
N ASP A 14 -3.18 -6.07 2.38
CA ASP A 14 -4.22 -5.33 3.10
C ASP A 14 -3.66 -4.20 3.96
N LEU A 15 -2.61 -4.48 4.74
CA LEU A 15 -1.98 -3.47 5.60
C LEU A 15 -1.26 -2.42 4.76
N ALA A 16 -0.61 -2.83 3.67
CA ALA A 16 -0.04 -1.92 2.71
C ALA A 16 -1.14 -1.05 2.07
N ALA A 17 -2.30 -1.62 1.74
CA ALA A 17 -3.43 -0.86 1.24
C ALA A 17 -3.92 0.21 2.24
N LEU A 18 -3.98 -0.12 3.53
CA LEU A 18 -4.42 0.82 4.58
C LEU A 18 -3.39 1.91 4.89
N ALA A 19 -2.11 1.65 4.65
CA ALA A 19 -1.03 2.61 4.90
C ALA A 19 -1.13 3.91 4.08
N ARG A 20 -1.96 3.93 3.03
CA ARG A 20 -2.32 5.15 2.29
C ARG A 20 -2.93 6.23 3.19
N PHE A 21 -3.60 5.83 4.25
CA PHE A 21 -4.19 6.75 5.23
C PHE A 21 -3.26 7.03 6.41
N ASP A 22 -2.06 6.44 6.43
CA ASP A 22 -1.07 6.70 7.47
C ASP A 22 -0.36 8.02 7.20
N ASP A 23 -0.29 8.87 8.22
CA ASP A 23 0.36 10.17 8.19
C ASP A 23 1.90 10.07 8.11
N ASN A 24 2.45 8.92 8.49
CA ASN A 24 3.88 8.66 8.42
C ASN A 24 4.35 8.25 7.02
N VAL A 25 3.42 7.95 6.11
CA VAL A 25 3.74 7.61 4.71
C VAL A 25 3.74 8.90 3.89
N LEU A 26 4.82 9.13 3.14
CA LEU A 26 4.96 10.31 2.30
C LEU A 26 4.00 10.24 1.10
N ASN A 27 3.50 11.40 0.66
CA ASN A 27 2.58 11.49 -0.48
C ASN A 27 3.17 10.86 -1.76
N ASP A 28 4.49 10.96 -1.96
CA ASP A 28 5.15 10.31 -3.10
C ASP A 28 5.04 8.79 -3.07
N ASP A 29 5.14 8.18 -1.89
CA ASP A 29 4.96 6.74 -1.74
C ASP A 29 3.47 6.37 -1.89
N LYS A 30 2.54 7.19 -1.38
CA LYS A 30 1.10 7.03 -1.63
C LYS A 30 0.77 7.06 -3.12
N ARG A 31 1.36 7.98 -3.89
CA ARG A 31 1.22 8.03 -5.36
C ARG A 31 1.75 6.75 -6.03
N LYS A 32 2.90 6.22 -5.58
CA LYS A 32 3.43 4.93 -6.08
C LYS A 32 2.49 3.77 -5.76
N MET A 33 1.89 3.75 -4.57
CA MET A 33 0.92 2.72 -4.18
C MET A 33 -0.34 2.77 -5.05
N VAL A 34 -0.89 3.95 -5.33
CA VAL A 34 -2.03 4.11 -6.26
C VAL A 34 -1.67 3.60 -7.65
N ARG A 35 -0.47 3.90 -8.16
CA ARG A 35 0.01 3.35 -9.43
C ARG A 35 0.13 1.82 -9.38
N ALA A 36 0.70 1.28 -8.32
CA ALA A 36 0.88 -0.17 -8.15
C ALA A 36 -0.45 -0.93 -8.19
N ILE A 37 -1.52 -0.38 -7.61
CA ILE A 37 -2.87 -0.96 -7.70
C ILE A 37 -3.35 -1.07 -9.14
N LEU A 38 -3.06 -0.08 -9.97
CA LEU A 38 -3.52 -0.06 -11.35
C LEU A 38 -2.67 -0.98 -12.26
N THR A 39 -1.39 -1.15 -11.94
CA THR A 39 -0.42 -1.77 -12.87
C THR A 39 0.13 -3.11 -12.43
N LYS A 40 0.15 -3.42 -11.12
CA LYS A 40 0.82 -4.61 -10.58
C LYS A 40 -0.18 -5.74 -10.36
N GLU A 41 -0.03 -6.81 -11.11
CA GLU A 41 -0.75 -8.06 -10.85
C GLU A 41 -0.31 -8.67 -9.52
N SER A 42 -1.22 -9.38 -8.84
CA SER A 42 -0.84 -10.14 -7.65
C SER A 42 0.04 -11.31 -8.07
N THR A 43 1.20 -11.41 -7.42
CA THR A 43 2.16 -12.51 -7.62
C THR A 43 2.14 -13.50 -6.46
N SER A 44 1.33 -13.25 -5.43
CA SER A 44 1.29 -14.05 -4.21
C SER A 44 0.09 -15.00 -4.20
N GLU A 45 0.35 -16.28 -3.94
CA GLU A 45 -0.71 -17.26 -3.66
C GLU A 45 -1.44 -16.96 -2.33
N ASN A 46 -0.85 -16.13 -1.46
CA ASN A 46 -1.46 -15.70 -0.20
C ASN A 46 -1.34 -14.18 -0.01
N PRO A 47 -2.39 -13.40 -0.27
CA PRO A 47 -2.36 -11.93 -0.22
C PRO A 47 -2.12 -11.39 1.20
N ARG A 48 -2.32 -12.23 2.23
CA ARG A 48 -2.22 -11.84 3.64
C ARG A 48 -0.82 -12.02 4.24
N ARG A 49 0.13 -12.58 3.48
CA ARG A 49 1.46 -12.88 3.98
C ARG A 49 2.54 -12.57 2.95
N PHE A 50 3.42 -11.63 3.32
CA PHE A 50 4.68 -11.48 2.62
C PHE A 50 5.63 -12.63 2.97
N ILE A 51 6.18 -13.27 1.94
CA ILE A 51 7.21 -14.30 2.08
C ILE A 51 8.52 -13.68 1.55
N ALA A 52 9.44 -13.38 2.46
CA ALA A 52 10.76 -12.91 2.09
C ALA A 52 11.67 -14.12 1.81
N GLU A 53 12.20 -14.22 0.60
CA GLU A 53 13.26 -15.18 0.28
C GLU A 53 14.60 -14.74 0.88
N ASN A 54 14.83 -13.43 0.95
CA ASN A 54 16.00 -12.81 1.59
C ASN A 54 15.59 -11.61 2.46
N LEU A 55 16.13 -11.53 3.67
CA LEU A 55 15.89 -10.40 4.57
C LEU A 55 16.44 -9.07 4.02
N ASN A 56 17.43 -9.12 3.14
CA ASN A 56 17.97 -7.92 2.49
C ASN A 56 16.93 -7.27 1.57
N ASP A 57 16.05 -8.05 0.95
CA ASP A 57 15.01 -7.52 0.05
C ASP A 57 14.00 -6.70 0.85
N LEU A 58 13.68 -7.12 2.07
CA LEU A 58 12.88 -6.35 3.02
C LEU A 58 13.52 -5.01 3.38
N LEU A 59 14.85 -4.98 3.54
CA LEU A 59 15.57 -3.76 3.94
C LEU A 59 15.60 -2.70 2.83
N THR A 60 15.53 -3.13 1.57
CA THR A 60 15.52 -2.24 0.39
C THR A 60 14.11 -1.93 -0.13
N SER A 61 13.10 -2.67 0.32
CA SER A 61 11.72 -2.53 -0.14
C SER A 61 11.06 -1.22 0.28
N ASN A 62 10.25 -0.67 -0.62
CA ASN A 62 9.31 0.41 -0.36
C ASN A 62 7.92 -0.17 -0.06
N ILE A 63 7.09 0.58 0.67
CA ILE A 63 5.71 0.17 0.96
C ILE A 63 4.90 -0.11 -0.32
N SER A 64 5.17 0.63 -1.41
CA SER A 64 4.53 0.41 -2.71
C SER A 64 4.81 -0.97 -3.29
N ASP A 65 5.89 -1.63 -2.88
CA ASP A 65 6.24 -2.96 -3.37
C ASP A 65 5.31 -4.04 -2.82
N PHE A 66 4.63 -3.78 -1.71
CA PHE A 66 3.66 -4.68 -1.09
C PHE A 66 2.22 -4.43 -1.56
N VAL A 67 2.01 -3.43 -2.43
CA VAL A 67 0.69 -3.08 -2.97
C VAL A 67 0.54 -3.65 -4.39
N ASN A 68 -0.62 -4.23 -4.69
CA ASN A 68 -0.97 -4.72 -6.02
C ASN A 68 -2.49 -4.64 -6.26
N LYS A 69 -2.98 -5.19 -7.37
CA LYS A 69 -4.41 -5.22 -7.71
C LYS A 69 -5.30 -5.90 -6.66
N ASN A 70 -4.81 -6.86 -5.89
CA ASN A 70 -5.60 -7.48 -4.82
C ASN A 70 -5.73 -6.57 -3.59
N SER A 71 -4.86 -5.56 -3.42
CA SER A 71 -4.94 -4.60 -2.32
C SER A 71 -6.25 -3.78 -2.32
N VAL A 72 -6.98 -3.69 -3.44
CA VAL A 72 -8.31 -3.07 -3.49
C VAL A 72 -9.45 -4.01 -3.13
N VAL A 73 -9.24 -5.33 -3.16
CA VAL A 73 -10.26 -6.32 -2.76
C VAL A 73 -10.70 -6.11 -1.31
N LEU A 74 -9.79 -5.64 -0.45
CA LEU A 74 -10.11 -5.22 0.90
C LEU A 74 -11.21 -4.15 0.92
N PHE A 75 -11.15 -3.15 0.03
CA PHE A 75 -12.11 -2.05 0.00
C PHE A 75 -13.48 -2.55 -0.43
N ASP A 76 -13.52 -3.44 -1.43
CA ASP A 76 -14.76 -4.09 -1.85
C ASP A 76 -15.36 -4.94 -0.72
N GLN A 77 -14.55 -5.68 0.04
CA GLN A 77 -14.99 -6.51 1.17
C GLN A 77 -15.59 -5.69 2.32
N PHE A 78 -15.10 -4.46 2.53
CA PHE A 78 -15.57 -3.56 3.56
C PHE A 78 -16.58 -2.52 3.05
N GLU A 79 -17.03 -2.64 1.79
CA GLU A 79 -17.92 -1.67 1.13
C GLU A 79 -17.40 -0.22 1.20
N LEU A 80 -16.07 -0.07 1.16
CA LEU A 80 -15.40 1.22 1.20
C LEU A 80 -15.20 1.78 -0.21
N SER A 81 -15.42 3.08 -0.34
CA SER A 81 -15.13 3.81 -1.59
C SER A 81 -13.64 3.75 -1.92
N TYR A 82 -13.30 3.43 -3.18
CA TYR A 82 -11.94 3.53 -3.71
C TYR A 82 -11.71 4.80 -4.55
N ASN A 83 -12.61 5.79 -4.44
CA ASN A 83 -12.54 7.06 -5.16
C ASN A 83 -11.29 7.89 -4.84
N PHE A 84 -10.57 7.61 -3.74
CA PHE A 84 -9.24 8.22 -3.50
C PHE A 84 -8.27 7.92 -4.66
N SER A 85 -8.44 6.81 -5.37
CA SER A 85 -7.49 6.37 -6.41
C SER A 85 -7.44 7.32 -7.60
N SER A 86 -8.49 8.14 -7.80
CA SER A 86 -8.56 9.15 -8.86
C SER A 86 -8.13 10.55 -8.40
N LYS A 87 -7.86 10.75 -7.11
CA LYS A 87 -7.48 12.04 -6.49
C LYS A 87 -6.03 12.01 -6.01
N ASP A 88 -5.32 13.14 -6.03
CA ASP A 88 -3.94 13.20 -5.54
C ASP A 88 -3.89 13.04 -4.00
N PRO A 89 -2.93 12.29 -3.42
CA PRO A 89 -2.83 12.12 -1.97
C PRO A 89 -2.73 13.41 -1.15
N GLU A 90 -2.31 14.52 -1.75
CA GLU A 90 -2.28 15.84 -1.09
C GLU A 90 -3.68 16.34 -0.70
N VAL A 91 -4.71 15.99 -1.46
CA VAL A 91 -6.08 16.48 -1.20
C VAL A 91 -6.89 15.57 -0.29
N TRP A 92 -6.42 14.34 -0.02
CA TRP A 92 -7.21 13.33 0.71
C TRP A 92 -7.59 13.75 2.12
N LYS A 93 -6.75 14.52 2.82
CA LYS A 93 -7.04 14.98 4.19
C LYS A 93 -8.10 16.07 4.26
N SER A 94 -8.23 16.84 3.18
CA SER A 94 -9.15 17.97 3.07
C SER A 94 -10.46 17.61 2.36
N ASP A 95 -10.60 16.36 1.95
CA ASP A 95 -11.72 15.86 1.17
C ASP A 95 -12.74 15.21 2.10
N GLU A 96 -13.87 15.88 2.30
CA GLU A 96 -14.95 15.38 3.17
C GLU A 96 -15.73 14.22 2.54
N GLU A 97 -15.53 13.95 1.25
CA GLU A 97 -16.23 12.90 0.49
C GLU A 97 -15.41 11.59 0.40
N LEU A 98 -14.32 11.49 1.15
CA LEU A 98 -13.44 10.33 1.19
C LEU A 98 -13.78 9.29 2.27
#